data_AF-A0ABF7QCM9-F1
#
_entry.id   AF-A0ABF7QCM9-F1
#
_cell.length_a   1.000
_cell.length_b   1.000
_cell.length_c   1.000
_cell.angle_alpha   90.00
_cell.angle_beta   90.00
_cell.angle_gamma   90.00
#
_symmetry.space_group_name_H-M   'P 1'
#
loop_
_entity.id
_entity.type
_entity.pdbx_description
1 polymer ?
#
loop_
_entity_poly.entity_id
_entity_poly.type
_entity_poly.pdbx_seq_one_letter_code
_entity_poly.pdbx_strand_id
1 'polypeptide(L)'
;MCPPDLRPVAALRPQRRDDTGTDPRDDAGGFQPDVSGHGGRAVRPQLAWLDGVVPAPGGADETAGTLHSRGQRASGAGRADGGAVGPDGSRAGDSGPRFDRAIPKDGYAWWYVDALSDDGRFGITLIAFIGSVFSPYYAWARRRGPADPEDHCALNVALYGARARRWSMTERGRGAIVRDAESFKIGPSRLAWTGRELTIEINEVTVPWPLPLRGKVRVVPTALNEIAFTLDAAGRHRWQPIAPCCRVSVDFDHPDLHWRGDGYFDINHGDAPLERDFKSWQWSRAATRTGTVISYDTTARTGAGKSIALHIDPDARLDRLAPLADAPLRRTLWRIDRSARADSETPVRVVSTLEDAPFYARSHLAARIGGEDVAVMHESLSLDRFKQPIVQAMLPFRMPRWSG
;
A
#
# COMPACT_ATOMS: atom_id res chain seq x y z
N MET A 1 58.71 31.54 6.64
CA MET A 1 57.86 32.39 5.78
C MET A 1 56.46 31.80 5.83
N CYS A 2 55.50 32.67 6.12
CA CYS A 2 54.06 32.42 6.28
C CYS A 2 53.38 32.23 4.88
N PRO A 3 52.06 31.98 4.76
CA PRO A 3 51.49 30.73 4.24
C PRO A 3 50.58 30.95 2.99
N PRO A 4 49.27 30.60 2.94
CA PRO A 4 48.67 29.38 2.37
C PRO A 4 47.57 29.63 1.29
N ASP A 5 46.91 28.55 0.87
CA ASP A 5 45.48 28.35 0.52
C ASP A 5 44.59 29.41 -0.18
N LEU A 6 43.68 28.85 -1.01
CA LEU A 6 42.31 29.30 -1.37
C LEU A 6 42.03 30.23 -2.59
N ARG A 7 41.27 29.62 -3.53
CA ARG A 7 40.03 30.07 -4.23
C ARG A 7 40.08 30.78 -5.60
N PRO A 8 39.05 30.55 -6.45
CA PRO A 8 38.79 31.23 -7.73
C PRO A 8 37.76 32.38 -7.57
N VAL A 9 37.88 33.45 -8.38
CA VAL A 9 36.80 34.42 -8.69
C VAL A 9 37.00 35.03 -10.10
N ALA A 10 35.86 35.32 -10.74
CA ALA A 10 35.60 35.85 -12.06
C ALA A 10 36.23 37.20 -12.47
N ALA A 11 36.21 37.46 -13.78
CA ALA A 11 36.29 38.78 -14.44
C ALA A 11 35.16 38.83 -15.49
N LEU A 12 34.15 39.69 -15.34
CA LEU A 12 34.03 41.10 -15.76
C LEU A 12 33.74 41.29 -17.27
N ARG A 13 32.57 41.89 -17.54
CA ARG A 13 32.08 42.45 -18.82
C ARG A 13 32.99 43.58 -19.34
N PRO A 14 32.82 43.98 -20.62
CA PRO A 14 32.95 45.38 -21.00
C PRO A 14 31.67 45.99 -21.62
N GLN A 15 31.39 47.19 -21.11
CA GLN A 15 31.04 48.48 -21.74
C GLN A 15 29.80 48.69 -22.65
N ARG A 16 29.05 49.72 -22.21
CA ARG A 16 28.02 50.55 -22.87
C ARG A 16 28.49 51.23 -24.15
N ARG A 17 27.52 51.49 -25.04
CA ARG A 17 27.37 52.77 -25.76
C ARG A 17 25.93 53.27 -25.59
N ASP A 18 25.81 54.55 -25.24
CA ASP A 18 24.56 55.31 -25.15
C ASP A 18 24.12 55.74 -26.56
N ASP A 19 22.81 55.85 -26.79
CA ASP A 19 22.22 56.90 -27.63
C ASP A 19 20.75 57.15 -27.23
N THR A 20 20.38 58.41 -27.38
CA THR A 20 19.32 59.16 -26.70
C THR A 20 17.93 59.08 -27.33
N GLY A 21 16.88 59.15 -26.50
CA GLY A 21 15.51 59.46 -26.90
C GLY A 21 14.53 59.58 -25.72
N THR A 22 14.29 60.82 -25.26
CA THR A 22 13.18 61.32 -24.42
C THR A 22 11.80 60.98 -25.02
N ASP A 23 10.73 60.60 -24.30
CA ASP A 23 9.87 61.38 -23.36
C ASP A 23 8.74 60.42 -22.80
N PRO A 24 7.85 60.74 -21.82
CA PRO A 24 7.73 60.02 -20.53
C PRO A 24 6.27 59.60 -20.19
N ARG A 25 6.00 59.37 -18.88
CA ARG A 25 4.71 59.12 -18.18
C ARG A 25 4.38 57.63 -18.00
N ASP A 26 4.19 57.05 -16.81
CA ASP A 26 3.99 57.58 -15.47
C ASP A 26 4.65 56.68 -14.41
N ASP A 27 5.18 57.36 -13.38
CA ASP A 27 5.74 56.85 -12.14
C ASP A 27 4.68 56.50 -11.09
N ALA A 28 5.20 55.90 -10.00
CA ALA A 28 4.62 55.65 -8.67
C ALA A 28 4.07 54.22 -8.50
N GLY A 29 4.74 53.29 -7.81
CA GLY A 29 5.51 53.44 -6.57
C GLY A 29 4.52 53.63 -5.41
N GLY A 30 4.43 52.81 -4.36
CA GLY A 30 5.18 51.66 -3.90
C GLY A 30 4.51 51.15 -2.61
N PHE A 31 5.27 50.39 -1.82
CA PHE A 31 4.99 49.90 -0.45
C PHE A 31 4.14 48.62 -0.28
N GLN A 32 4.86 47.53 0.02
CA GLN A 32 4.49 46.50 1.01
C GLN A 32 4.64 47.07 2.44
N PRO A 33 3.91 46.60 3.47
CA PRO A 33 4.23 45.32 4.13
C PRO A 33 3.04 44.49 4.69
N ASP A 34 3.41 43.36 5.29
CA ASP A 34 2.66 42.19 5.77
C ASP A 34 1.36 42.39 6.58
N VAL A 35 0.42 41.44 6.49
CA VAL A 35 0.05 40.45 7.55
C VAL A 35 -1.16 39.60 7.08
N SER A 36 -1.07 38.31 7.42
CA SER A 36 -2.10 37.26 7.55
C SER A 36 -3.57 37.67 7.60
N GLY A 37 -4.40 37.00 6.80
CA GLY A 37 -5.87 37.05 6.91
C GLY A 37 -6.51 35.76 6.41
N HIS A 38 -6.97 34.92 7.35
CA HIS A 38 -7.97 33.90 7.07
C HIS A 38 -9.22 34.56 6.49
N GLY A 39 -9.58 34.20 5.26
CA GLY A 39 -10.81 34.61 4.60
C GLY A 39 -11.38 33.45 3.80
N GLY A 40 -12.33 32.73 4.39
CA GLY A 40 -13.10 31.73 3.67
C GLY A 40 -14.06 32.38 2.67
N ARG A 41 -14.21 31.79 1.49
CA ARG A 41 -15.52 31.38 0.96
C ARG A 41 -15.42 30.55 -0.33
N ALA A 42 -16.20 29.47 -0.29
CA ALA A 42 -16.97 28.83 -1.34
C ALA A 42 -16.37 28.72 -2.75
N VAL A 43 -15.72 27.59 -3.03
CA VAL A 43 -15.75 26.98 -4.35
C VAL A 43 -16.60 25.71 -4.25
N ARG A 44 -17.71 25.73 -4.97
CA ARG A 44 -18.69 24.65 -5.09
C ARG A 44 -18.00 23.34 -5.50
N PRO A 45 -18.20 22.20 -4.80
CA PRO A 45 -17.99 20.92 -5.44
C PRO A 45 -19.19 20.65 -6.35
N GLN A 46 -18.97 20.78 -7.66
CA GLN A 46 -19.89 20.24 -8.66
C GLN A 46 -19.92 18.70 -8.53
N LEU A 47 -21.10 18.21 -8.18
CA LEU A 47 -21.70 16.91 -8.45
C LEU A 47 -20.78 15.68 -8.46
N ALA A 48 -20.82 14.94 -7.35
CA ALA A 48 -20.92 13.48 -7.41
C ALA A 48 -22.38 13.11 -7.11
N TRP A 49 -23.11 12.64 -8.12
CA TRP A 49 -24.44 12.00 -8.01
C TRP A 49 -24.23 10.52 -8.40
N LEU A 50 -24.52 9.58 -7.49
CA LEU A 50 -25.80 8.83 -7.25
C LEU A 50 -25.86 7.58 -8.15
N ASP A 51 -26.17 6.39 -7.64
CA ASP A 51 -27.46 5.94 -7.08
C ASP A 51 -27.29 5.00 -5.85
N GLY A 52 -28.23 4.78 -4.91
CA GLY A 52 -29.64 5.13 -4.81
C GLY A 52 -30.45 4.00 -4.14
N VAL A 53 -30.85 4.23 -2.86
CA VAL A 53 -32.12 3.87 -2.16
C VAL A 53 -32.65 2.42 -2.10
N VAL A 54 -32.70 1.85 -0.87
CA VAL A 54 -33.78 0.96 -0.35
C VAL A 54 -33.96 1.24 1.18
N PRO A 55 -35.19 1.30 1.74
CA PRO A 55 -35.46 1.84 3.07
C PRO A 55 -35.27 0.84 4.22
N ALA A 56 -35.19 1.38 5.45
CA ALA A 56 -35.02 0.65 6.69
C ALA A 56 -36.30 -0.07 7.14
N PRO A 57 -36.20 -1.31 7.67
CA PRO A 57 -37.20 -1.83 8.59
C PRO A 57 -36.78 -1.52 10.03
N GLY A 58 -37.63 -0.73 10.69
CA GLY A 58 -37.69 -0.68 12.14
C GLY A 58 -38.44 -1.91 12.68
N GLY A 59 -38.08 -2.33 13.89
CA GLY A 59 -38.74 -3.39 14.63
C GLY A 59 -37.97 -3.62 15.92
N ALA A 60 -38.44 -3.00 16.99
CA ALA A 60 -38.00 -3.30 18.35
C ALA A 60 -38.51 -4.68 18.75
N ASP A 61 -37.73 -5.41 19.55
CA ASP A 61 -38.35 -6.24 20.58
C ASP A 61 -37.44 -6.36 21.80
N GLU A 62 -38.10 -6.28 22.95
CA GLU A 62 -37.53 -6.20 24.29
C GLU A 62 -37.27 -7.59 24.90
N THR A 63 -36.55 -7.51 26.02
CA THR A 63 -36.07 -8.49 26.99
C THR A 63 -36.97 -9.66 27.42
N ALA A 64 -36.33 -10.80 27.71
CA ALA A 64 -36.43 -11.61 28.94
C ALA A 64 -35.50 -12.84 28.76
N GLY A 65 -34.78 -13.43 29.71
CA GLY A 65 -34.65 -13.32 31.15
C GLY A 65 -33.62 -14.38 31.61
N THR A 66 -33.06 -14.17 32.79
CA THR A 66 -31.98 -14.91 33.46
C THR A 66 -32.28 -16.37 33.83
N LEU A 67 -31.24 -17.22 33.90
CA LEU A 67 -31.13 -18.29 34.90
C LEU A 67 -29.66 -18.55 35.30
N HIS A 68 -29.47 -18.65 36.61
CA HIS A 68 -28.20 -18.87 37.34
C HIS A 68 -27.79 -20.34 37.39
N SER A 69 -26.48 -20.62 37.50
CA SER A 69 -25.98 -21.55 38.52
C SER A 69 -24.48 -21.35 38.84
N ARG A 70 -24.21 -21.35 40.15
CA ARG A 70 -22.92 -21.30 40.90
C ARG A 70 -22.07 -22.55 40.59
N GLY A 71 -20.74 -22.53 40.56
CA GLY A 71 -19.71 -22.31 41.61
C GLY A 71 -18.76 -23.53 41.51
N GLN A 72 -17.44 -23.53 41.70
CA GLN A 72 -16.58 -22.94 42.71
C GLN A 72 -15.12 -23.43 42.43
N ARG A 73 -14.16 -22.62 42.88
CA ARG A 73 -12.74 -22.88 43.24
C ARG A 73 -11.63 -22.62 42.22
N ALA A 74 -10.66 -21.87 42.77
CA ALA A 74 -9.43 -21.39 42.19
C ALA A 74 -8.26 -22.36 42.39
N SER A 75 -7.28 -22.26 41.50
CA SER A 75 -5.89 -22.70 41.62
C SER A 75 -5.15 -21.78 40.63
N GLY A 76 -4.35 -20.80 41.01
CA GLY A 76 -3.12 -20.85 41.79
C GLY A 76 -2.17 -19.88 41.05
N ALA A 77 -1.51 -18.98 41.78
CA ALA A 77 -0.65 -17.96 41.19
C ALA A 77 0.63 -18.60 40.65
N GLY A 78 0.72 -18.74 39.32
CA GLY A 78 1.95 -19.05 38.61
C GLY A 78 2.44 -17.80 37.89
N ARG A 79 3.60 -17.29 38.29
CA ARG A 79 4.34 -16.29 37.50
C ARG A 79 4.60 -16.90 36.12
N ALA A 80 4.15 -16.24 35.07
CA ALA A 80 4.68 -16.49 33.73
C ALA A 80 5.86 -15.53 33.56
N ASP A 81 7.06 -16.06 33.80
CA ASP A 81 8.27 -15.41 33.34
C ASP A 81 8.16 -15.25 31.82
N GLY A 82 8.27 -13.99 31.36
CA GLY A 82 8.28 -13.64 29.94
C GLY A 82 9.45 -14.31 29.24
N GLY A 83 9.18 -15.47 28.64
CA GLY A 83 10.11 -16.16 27.76
C GLY A 83 10.26 -15.39 26.46
N ALA A 84 11.50 -15.03 26.15
CA ALA A 84 11.93 -14.24 25.01
C ALA A 84 11.27 -14.66 23.68
N VAL A 85 10.77 -13.66 22.96
CA VAL A 85 10.34 -13.75 21.56
C VAL A 85 11.54 -14.19 20.72
N GLY A 86 11.55 -15.45 20.30
CA GLY A 86 12.50 -15.95 19.29
C GLY A 86 12.34 -15.23 17.95
N PRO A 87 13.33 -15.31 17.05
CA PRO A 87 13.32 -14.54 15.81
C PRO A 87 12.28 -15.11 14.84
N ASP A 88 11.06 -14.55 14.87
CA ASP A 88 9.99 -14.84 13.89
C ASP A 88 10.37 -14.59 12.41
N GLY A 89 11.58 -14.04 12.16
CA GLY A 89 12.13 -13.80 10.83
C GLY A 89 13.25 -14.78 10.52
N SER A 90 13.21 -15.40 9.34
CA SER A 90 14.25 -16.30 8.85
C SER A 90 14.88 -15.74 7.58
N ARG A 91 16.16 -16.04 7.36
CA ARG A 91 16.85 -15.67 6.12
C ARG A 91 16.21 -16.43 4.96
N ALA A 92 15.54 -15.71 4.07
CA ALA A 92 15.18 -16.20 2.76
C ALA A 92 16.48 -16.43 1.98
N GLY A 93 16.68 -17.64 1.44
CA GLY A 93 17.89 -17.99 0.68
C GLY A 93 18.07 -17.22 -0.64
N ASP A 94 17.12 -16.36 -1.00
CA ASP A 94 17.12 -15.54 -2.20
C ASP A 94 16.81 -14.07 -1.85
N SER A 95 17.63 -13.15 -2.34
CA SER A 95 17.46 -11.70 -2.18
C SER A 95 16.54 -11.05 -3.22
N GLY A 96 16.09 -11.81 -4.23
CA GLY A 96 15.24 -11.35 -5.32
C GLY A 96 13.77 -11.80 -5.22
N PRO A 97 12.91 -11.34 -6.15
CA PRO A 97 11.48 -11.62 -6.11
C PRO A 97 11.07 -13.06 -6.42
N ARG A 98 11.91 -13.84 -7.13
CA ARG A 98 11.70 -15.27 -7.46
C ARG A 98 10.29 -15.56 -8.00
N PHE A 99 10.01 -15.09 -9.22
CA PHE A 99 8.69 -15.30 -9.84
C PHE A 99 8.41 -16.76 -10.21
N ASP A 100 9.42 -17.64 -10.18
CA ASP A 100 9.36 -19.08 -10.40
C ASP A 100 8.94 -19.89 -9.17
N ARG A 101 8.74 -19.25 -8.00
CA ARG A 101 8.35 -19.94 -6.77
C ARG A 101 7.20 -20.92 -7.00
N ALA A 102 7.34 -22.14 -6.48
CA ALA A 102 6.27 -23.13 -6.50
C ALA A 102 5.15 -22.70 -5.54
N ILE A 103 3.91 -22.72 -6.02
CA ILE A 103 2.73 -22.34 -5.24
C ILE A 103 1.78 -23.55 -5.26
N PRO A 104 1.43 -24.12 -4.09
CA PRO A 104 0.53 -25.26 -4.05
C PRO A 104 -0.89 -24.85 -4.48
N LYS A 105 -1.73 -25.85 -4.76
CA LYS A 105 -3.17 -25.61 -4.94
C LYS A 105 -3.74 -24.87 -3.74
N ASP A 106 -4.69 -23.99 -4.01
CA ASP A 106 -5.32 -23.07 -3.03
C ASP A 106 -4.37 -22.04 -2.39
N GLY A 107 -3.08 -22.08 -2.72
CA GLY A 107 -2.08 -21.12 -2.30
C GLY A 107 -2.10 -19.83 -3.11
N TYR A 108 -1.15 -18.95 -2.82
CA TYR A 108 -0.99 -17.68 -3.51
C TYR A 108 0.45 -17.16 -3.44
N ALA A 109 0.78 -16.24 -4.33
CA ALA A 109 1.87 -15.29 -4.16
C ALA A 109 1.44 -13.93 -4.71
N TRP A 110 1.92 -12.85 -4.11
CA TRP A 110 1.83 -11.53 -4.71
C TRP A 110 3.08 -10.71 -4.46
N TRP A 111 3.38 -9.87 -5.46
CA TRP A 111 4.44 -8.87 -5.43
C TRP A 111 3.78 -7.50 -5.39
N TYR A 112 4.03 -6.76 -4.33
CA TYR A 112 3.39 -5.47 -4.07
C TYR A 112 4.43 -4.35 -4.16
N VAL A 113 4.11 -3.33 -4.96
CA VAL A 113 4.88 -2.09 -5.03
C VAL A 113 3.95 -0.92 -4.76
N ASP A 114 4.43 0.05 -4.00
CA ASP A 114 3.78 1.35 -3.93
C ASP A 114 4.78 2.49 -3.87
N ALA A 115 4.35 3.68 -4.30
CA ALA A 115 5.16 4.89 -4.24
C ALA A 115 4.29 6.16 -4.17
N LEU A 116 4.87 7.21 -3.60
CA LEU A 116 4.34 8.57 -3.60
C LEU A 116 5.35 9.48 -4.30
N SER A 117 4.89 10.40 -5.15
CA SER A 117 5.77 11.37 -5.82
C SER A 117 6.46 12.30 -4.82
N ASP A 118 7.63 12.85 -5.19
CA ASP A 118 8.39 13.76 -4.31
C ASP A 118 7.60 14.98 -3.83
N ASP A 119 6.67 15.44 -4.66
CA ASP A 119 5.78 16.56 -4.35
C ASP A 119 4.50 16.14 -3.61
N GLY A 120 4.33 14.84 -3.32
CA GLY A 120 3.18 14.25 -2.64
C GLY A 120 1.86 14.33 -3.41
N ARG A 121 1.86 14.76 -4.68
CA ARG A 121 0.63 14.96 -5.47
C ARG A 121 0.10 13.71 -6.15
N PHE A 122 0.98 12.74 -6.40
CA PHE A 122 0.67 11.51 -7.12
C PHE A 122 1.09 10.29 -6.30
N GLY A 123 0.47 9.16 -6.60
CA GLY A 123 0.86 7.89 -6.03
C GLY A 123 0.51 6.74 -6.95
N ILE A 124 1.10 5.59 -6.70
CA ILE A 124 0.80 4.35 -7.41
C ILE A 124 0.83 3.19 -6.44
N THR A 125 -0.04 2.21 -6.67
CA THR A 125 0.12 0.86 -6.13
C THR A 125 0.00 -0.17 -7.25
N LEU A 126 0.83 -1.19 -7.19
CA LEU A 126 0.90 -2.29 -8.14
C LEU A 126 0.91 -3.61 -7.39
N ILE A 127 0.09 -4.57 -7.81
CA ILE A 127 0.10 -5.91 -7.25
C ILE A 127 0.04 -6.95 -8.37
N ALA A 128 1.11 -7.72 -8.54
CA ALA A 128 1.11 -8.89 -9.42
C ALA A 128 0.75 -10.13 -8.61
N PHE A 129 -0.31 -10.83 -9.01
CA PHE A 129 -0.85 -11.99 -8.29
C PHE A 129 -0.63 -13.29 -9.07
N ILE A 130 -0.28 -14.35 -8.33
CA ILE A 130 -0.56 -15.74 -8.68
C ILE A 130 -1.50 -16.28 -7.60
N GLY A 131 -2.64 -16.85 -7.99
CA GLY A 131 -3.71 -17.19 -7.06
C GLY A 131 -4.24 -15.93 -6.36
N SER A 132 -4.79 -15.00 -7.14
CA SER A 132 -5.27 -13.70 -6.65
C SER A 132 -6.21 -13.86 -5.46
N VAL A 133 -5.73 -13.44 -4.28
CA VAL A 133 -6.44 -13.62 -3.01
C VAL A 133 -7.71 -12.79 -2.91
N PHE A 134 -7.86 -11.79 -3.79
CA PHE A 134 -9.06 -10.97 -3.91
C PHE A 134 -9.98 -11.40 -5.06
N SER A 135 -9.64 -12.49 -5.74
CA SER A 135 -10.46 -13.02 -6.83
C SER A 135 -11.73 -13.72 -6.31
N PRO A 136 -12.92 -13.30 -6.76
CA PRO A 136 -14.14 -14.06 -6.51
C PRO A 136 -14.10 -15.39 -7.25
N TYR A 137 -13.53 -15.44 -8.46
CA TYR A 137 -13.46 -16.65 -9.28
C TYR A 137 -12.56 -17.70 -8.64
N TYR A 138 -11.44 -17.28 -8.06
CA TYR A 138 -10.54 -18.20 -7.34
C TYR A 138 -11.23 -18.73 -6.09
N ALA A 139 -11.88 -17.86 -5.31
CA ALA A 139 -12.67 -18.29 -4.15
C ALA A 139 -13.78 -19.28 -4.54
N TRP A 140 -14.43 -19.11 -5.70
CA TRP A 140 -15.43 -20.04 -6.21
C TRP A 140 -14.83 -21.36 -6.68
N ALA A 141 -13.66 -21.32 -7.34
CA ALA A 141 -12.94 -22.53 -7.74
C ALA A 141 -12.57 -23.38 -6.51
N ARG A 142 -12.01 -22.75 -5.47
CA ARG A 142 -11.65 -23.42 -4.21
C ARG A 142 -12.83 -24.09 -3.50
N ARG A 143 -14.05 -23.56 -3.66
CA ARG A 143 -15.27 -24.19 -3.11
C ARG A 143 -15.67 -25.48 -3.83
N ARG A 144 -15.25 -25.64 -5.09
CA ARG A 144 -15.53 -26.84 -5.90
C ARG A 144 -14.46 -27.93 -5.74
N GLY A 145 -13.32 -27.58 -5.13
CA GLY A 145 -12.19 -28.47 -4.89
C GLY A 145 -10.86 -27.71 -4.96
N PRO A 146 -9.72 -28.42 -4.79
CA PRO A 146 -8.40 -27.81 -4.88
C PRO A 146 -8.19 -27.11 -6.23
N ALA A 147 -7.95 -25.80 -6.19
CA ALA A 147 -7.83 -24.95 -7.37
C ALA A 147 -6.37 -24.60 -7.68
N ASP A 148 -6.06 -24.54 -8.97
CA ASP A 148 -4.74 -24.16 -9.45
C ASP A 148 -4.56 -22.63 -9.39
N PRO A 149 -3.60 -22.10 -8.62
CA PRO A 149 -3.42 -20.65 -8.49
C PRO A 149 -3.03 -19.97 -9.81
N GLU A 150 -2.39 -20.68 -10.74
CA GLU A 150 -1.98 -20.11 -12.03
C GLU A 150 -3.17 -19.87 -12.97
N ASP A 151 -4.34 -20.43 -12.68
CA ASP A 151 -5.58 -20.10 -13.37
C ASP A 151 -6.25 -18.82 -12.86
N HIS A 152 -5.64 -18.13 -11.89
CA HIS A 152 -6.19 -16.95 -11.23
C HIS A 152 -5.11 -15.88 -11.01
N CYS A 153 -4.44 -15.47 -12.08
CA CYS A 153 -3.42 -14.44 -12.07
C CYS A 153 -4.00 -13.07 -12.43
N ALA A 154 -3.47 -11.99 -11.85
CA ALA A 154 -3.90 -10.63 -12.17
C ALA A 154 -2.78 -9.63 -11.93
N LEU A 155 -2.80 -8.52 -12.66
CA LEU A 155 -2.04 -7.32 -12.33
C LEU A 155 -3.03 -6.24 -11.90
N ASN A 156 -3.01 -5.87 -10.62
CA ASN A 156 -3.72 -4.71 -10.10
C ASN A 156 -2.82 -3.48 -10.25
N VAL A 157 -3.33 -2.43 -10.89
CA VAL A 157 -2.67 -1.13 -11.02
C VAL A 157 -3.63 -0.03 -10.59
N ALA A 158 -3.22 0.78 -9.62
CA ALA A 158 -3.96 1.96 -9.19
C ALA A 158 -3.06 3.19 -9.27
N LEU A 159 -3.44 4.16 -10.10
CA LEU A 159 -2.85 5.49 -10.14
C LEU A 159 -3.69 6.45 -9.30
N TYR A 160 -3.03 7.23 -8.46
CA TYR A 160 -3.63 8.25 -7.60
C TYR A 160 -3.10 9.64 -7.96
N GLY A 161 -3.92 10.66 -7.67
CA GLY A 161 -3.61 12.06 -7.97
C GLY A 161 -4.67 12.71 -8.86
N ALA A 162 -4.72 14.04 -8.84
CA ALA A 162 -5.69 14.80 -9.63
C ALA A 162 -5.51 14.49 -11.13
N ARG A 163 -6.61 14.19 -11.83
CA ARG A 163 -6.65 13.89 -13.28
C ARG A 163 -5.86 12.65 -13.75
N ALA A 164 -5.17 11.95 -12.84
CA ALA A 164 -4.40 10.74 -13.14
C ALA A 164 -5.07 9.44 -12.66
N ARG A 165 -6.24 9.53 -12.00
CA ARG A 165 -6.93 8.37 -11.40
C ARG A 165 -7.27 7.33 -12.45
N ARG A 166 -6.59 6.19 -12.40
CA ARG A 166 -6.86 5.00 -13.22
C ARG A 166 -6.74 3.78 -12.34
N TRP A 167 -7.61 2.82 -12.57
CA TRP A 167 -7.57 1.55 -11.86
C TRP A 167 -7.87 0.41 -12.82
N SER A 168 -7.07 -0.64 -12.77
CA SER A 168 -7.24 -1.85 -13.55
C SER A 168 -6.88 -3.07 -12.72
N MET A 169 -7.67 -4.13 -12.87
CA MET A 169 -7.34 -5.46 -12.36
C MET A 169 -8.07 -6.50 -13.20
N THR A 170 -7.40 -7.02 -14.22
CA THR A 170 -7.95 -8.08 -15.08
C THR A 170 -7.40 -9.42 -14.64
N GLU A 171 -8.29 -10.38 -14.35
CA GLU A 171 -7.90 -11.75 -14.09
C GLU A 171 -7.67 -12.54 -15.37
N ARG A 172 -6.64 -13.37 -15.35
CA ARG A 172 -6.21 -14.22 -16.46
C ARG A 172 -5.91 -15.64 -15.97
N GLY A 173 -6.09 -16.61 -16.87
CA GLY A 173 -5.80 -18.02 -16.61
C GLY A 173 -4.37 -18.43 -16.98
N ARG A 174 -4.05 -19.72 -16.74
CA ARG A 174 -2.71 -20.30 -16.93
C ARG A 174 -2.12 -20.06 -18.33
N GLY A 175 -2.95 -20.12 -19.37
CA GLY A 175 -2.51 -19.91 -20.76
C GLY A 175 -2.02 -18.49 -21.07
N ALA A 176 -2.32 -17.51 -20.21
CA ALA A 176 -1.92 -16.12 -20.40
C ALA A 176 -0.70 -15.72 -19.55
N ILE A 177 -0.07 -16.67 -18.85
CA ILE A 177 1.11 -16.39 -18.01
C ILE A 177 2.35 -17.12 -18.50
N VAL A 178 3.50 -16.47 -18.31
CA VAL A 178 4.82 -17.08 -18.45
C VAL A 178 5.68 -16.54 -17.33
N ARG A 179 6.36 -17.43 -16.59
CA ARG A 179 7.20 -17.03 -15.45
C ARG A 179 8.47 -17.85 -15.37
N ASP A 180 9.52 -17.20 -14.93
CA ASP A 180 10.81 -17.78 -14.54
C ASP A 180 11.32 -17.05 -13.30
N ALA A 181 12.57 -17.26 -12.88
CA ALA A 181 13.07 -16.66 -11.64
C ALA A 181 13.08 -15.12 -11.67
N GLU A 182 13.24 -14.53 -12.85
CA GLU A 182 13.51 -13.10 -13.05
C GLU A 182 12.40 -12.39 -13.83
N SER A 183 11.48 -13.10 -14.48
CA SER A 183 10.42 -12.53 -15.30
C SER A 183 9.06 -13.13 -14.95
N PHE A 184 8.02 -12.27 -14.93
CA PHE A 184 6.62 -12.69 -14.82
C PHE A 184 5.76 -11.91 -15.81
N LYS A 185 5.31 -12.59 -16.87
CA LYS A 185 4.37 -12.06 -17.85
C LYS A 185 2.94 -12.46 -17.47
N ILE A 186 2.04 -11.48 -17.48
CA ILE A 186 0.61 -11.65 -17.23
C ILE A 186 -0.15 -10.97 -18.38
N GLY A 187 -0.57 -11.76 -19.37
CA GLY A 187 -1.18 -11.25 -20.59
C GLY A 187 -0.24 -10.26 -21.31
N PRO A 188 -0.64 -8.99 -21.52
CA PRO A 188 0.19 -8.01 -22.21
C PRO A 188 1.21 -7.31 -21.30
N SER A 189 1.09 -7.46 -19.98
CA SER A 189 1.95 -6.81 -18.98
C SER A 189 3.07 -7.75 -18.52
N ARG A 190 4.19 -7.19 -18.05
CA ARG A 190 5.37 -7.96 -17.64
C ARG A 190 6.13 -7.31 -16.49
N LEU A 191 6.58 -8.13 -15.54
CA LEU A 191 7.56 -7.80 -14.53
C LEU A 191 8.91 -8.43 -14.92
N ALA A 192 10.01 -7.71 -14.74
CA ALA A 192 11.36 -8.18 -15.00
C ALA A 192 12.33 -7.67 -13.92
N TRP A 193 13.05 -8.59 -13.30
CA TRP A 193 14.07 -8.34 -12.29
C TRP A 193 15.46 -8.57 -12.89
N THR A 194 16.39 -7.67 -12.61
CA THR A 194 17.75 -7.71 -13.20
C THR A 194 18.85 -8.01 -12.17
N GLY A 195 18.47 -8.36 -10.94
CA GLY A 195 19.37 -8.36 -9.79
C GLY A 195 19.58 -6.97 -9.16
N ARG A 196 19.26 -5.89 -9.88
CA ARG A 196 19.47 -4.50 -9.43
C ARG A 196 18.20 -3.67 -9.40
N GLU A 197 17.29 -3.89 -10.33
CA GLU A 197 16.02 -3.17 -10.41
C GLU A 197 14.89 -4.06 -10.90
N LEU A 198 13.68 -3.72 -10.48
CA LEU A 198 12.43 -4.28 -10.99
C LEU A 198 11.85 -3.31 -12.02
N THR A 199 11.63 -3.80 -13.23
CA THR A 199 10.88 -3.12 -14.27
C THR A 199 9.51 -3.76 -14.40
N ILE A 200 8.47 -2.93 -14.47
CA ILE A 200 7.08 -3.35 -14.67
C ILE A 200 6.55 -2.63 -15.90
N GLU A 201 6.41 -3.37 -17.00
CA GLU A 201 5.75 -2.93 -18.23
C GLU A 201 4.26 -3.21 -18.11
N ILE A 202 3.46 -2.15 -18.21
CA ILE A 202 2.03 -2.19 -17.95
C ILE A 202 1.32 -1.94 -19.27
N ASN A 203 0.44 -2.86 -19.65
CA ASN A 203 -0.45 -2.71 -20.78
C ASN A 203 -1.80 -3.34 -20.42
N GLU A 204 -2.63 -2.54 -19.77
CA GLU A 204 -3.91 -2.93 -19.21
C GLU A 204 -5.04 -2.00 -19.67
N VAL A 205 -6.27 -2.35 -19.30
CA VAL A 205 -7.47 -1.53 -19.56
C VAL A 205 -8.17 -1.26 -18.24
N THR A 206 -8.57 -0.02 -18.01
CA THR A 206 -9.25 0.36 -16.77
C THR A 206 -10.69 -0.12 -16.72
N VAL A 207 -11.27 -0.07 -15.53
CA VAL A 207 -12.66 -0.44 -15.27
C VAL A 207 -13.30 0.52 -14.26
N PRO A 208 -14.63 0.71 -14.32
CA PRO A 208 -15.57 0.13 -15.29
C PRO A 208 -15.52 0.81 -16.67
N TRP A 209 -14.83 1.96 -16.80
CA TRP A 209 -14.64 2.62 -18.09
C TRP A 209 -13.35 2.12 -18.76
N PRO A 210 -13.42 1.57 -19.98
CA PRO A 210 -12.27 0.96 -20.66
C PRO A 210 -11.35 2.01 -21.27
N LEU A 211 -10.47 2.60 -20.47
CA LEU A 211 -9.40 3.47 -20.92
C LEU A 211 -8.08 2.68 -20.94
N PRO A 212 -7.16 2.96 -21.88
CA PRO A 212 -5.85 2.32 -21.89
C PRO A 212 -5.08 2.67 -20.62
N LEU A 213 -4.32 1.74 -20.07
CA LEU A 213 -3.39 1.98 -18.96
C LEU A 213 -2.04 1.41 -19.40
N ARG A 214 -1.19 2.28 -19.95
CA ARG A 214 0.04 1.87 -20.65
C ARG A 214 1.22 2.71 -20.22
N GLY A 215 2.29 2.03 -19.81
CA GLY A 215 3.48 2.68 -19.28
C GLY A 215 4.48 1.71 -18.68
N LYS A 216 5.50 2.29 -18.04
CA LYS A 216 6.58 1.59 -17.38
C LYS A 216 6.74 2.13 -15.97
N VAL A 217 6.95 1.22 -15.02
CA VAL A 217 7.36 1.56 -13.66
C VAL A 217 8.70 0.90 -13.38
N ARG A 218 9.66 1.67 -12.89
CA ARG A 218 10.99 1.20 -12.51
C ARG A 218 11.18 1.38 -11.03
N VAL A 219 11.56 0.31 -10.35
CA VAL A 219 11.81 0.26 -8.91
C VAL A 219 13.28 -0.07 -8.71
N VAL A 220 14.01 0.86 -8.10
CA VAL A 220 15.44 0.73 -7.82
C VAL A 220 15.62 0.66 -6.30
N PRO A 221 15.85 -0.53 -5.73
CA PRO A 221 16.16 -0.69 -4.30
C PRO A 221 17.39 0.10 -3.89
N THR A 222 17.34 0.70 -2.70
CA THR A 222 18.56 1.21 -2.06
C THR A 222 19.39 0.04 -1.53
N ALA A 223 18.73 -0.91 -0.88
CA ALA A 223 19.28 -2.18 -0.44
C ALA A 223 18.18 -3.25 -0.43
N LEU A 224 18.60 -4.52 -0.48
CA LEU A 224 17.70 -5.68 -0.45
C LEU A 224 17.67 -6.28 0.95
N ASN A 225 16.47 -6.58 1.45
CA ASN A 225 16.30 -7.34 2.68
C ASN A 225 16.06 -8.83 2.37
N GLU A 226 16.83 -9.68 3.03
CA GLU A 226 16.77 -11.14 2.90
C GLU A 226 15.93 -11.80 4.01
N ILE A 227 15.30 -11.03 4.91
CA ILE A 227 14.55 -11.58 6.03
C ILE A 227 13.07 -11.68 5.69
N ALA A 228 12.54 -12.89 5.75
CA ALA A 228 11.11 -13.18 5.62
C ALA A 228 10.48 -13.47 6.98
N PHE A 229 9.24 -13.05 7.17
CA PHE A 229 8.47 -13.17 8.40
C PHE A 229 7.26 -14.06 8.21
N THR A 230 6.92 -14.82 9.24
CA THR A 230 5.64 -15.55 9.32
C THR A 230 4.53 -14.63 9.81
N LEU A 231 3.37 -14.67 9.17
CA LEU A 231 2.20 -13.85 9.51
C LEU A 231 1.18 -14.58 10.40
N ASP A 232 1.32 -15.90 10.53
CA ASP A 232 0.48 -16.77 11.34
C ASP A 232 1.33 -17.75 12.17
N ALA A 233 0.71 -18.36 13.18
CA ALA A 233 1.39 -19.29 14.07
C ALA A 233 1.81 -20.60 13.40
N ALA A 234 1.10 -21.04 12.35
CA ALA A 234 1.42 -22.27 11.64
C ALA A 234 2.43 -22.05 10.50
N GLY A 235 2.88 -20.80 10.30
CA GLY A 235 3.80 -20.43 9.23
C GLY A 235 3.26 -20.74 7.85
N ARG A 236 1.93 -20.70 7.65
CA ARG A 236 1.19 -20.87 6.37
C ARG A 236 1.00 -19.59 5.58
N HIS A 237 1.45 -18.45 6.11
CA HIS A 237 1.49 -17.12 5.47
C HIS A 237 2.83 -16.45 5.75
N ARG A 238 3.54 -15.99 4.70
CA ARG A 238 4.85 -15.34 4.84
C ARG A 238 4.90 -14.06 4.03
N TRP A 239 5.69 -13.14 4.53
CA TRP A 239 5.88 -11.80 4.02
C TRP A 239 7.35 -11.43 4.10
N GLN A 240 7.88 -10.80 3.06
CA GLN A 240 9.24 -10.29 3.01
C GLN A 240 9.24 -8.91 2.35
N PRO A 241 9.59 -7.84 3.08
CA PRO A 241 9.81 -6.54 2.47
C PRO A 241 11.14 -6.58 1.70
N ILE A 242 11.11 -6.86 0.40
CA ILE A 242 12.30 -7.08 -0.44
C ILE A 242 13.13 -5.80 -0.54
N ALA A 243 12.49 -4.68 -0.86
CA ALA A 243 13.12 -3.36 -0.89
C ALA A 243 12.25 -2.38 -0.09
N PRO A 244 12.44 -2.34 1.25
CA PRO A 244 11.72 -1.44 2.13
C PRO A 244 11.92 0.02 1.76
N CYS A 245 13.14 0.35 1.32
CA CYS A 245 13.54 1.65 0.80
C CYS A 245 13.91 1.48 -0.68
N CYS A 246 13.14 2.09 -1.58
CA CYS A 246 13.49 2.11 -3.00
C CYS A 246 13.05 3.40 -3.69
N ARG A 247 13.70 3.71 -4.81
CA ARG A 247 13.33 4.80 -5.68
C ARG A 247 12.46 4.30 -6.82
N VAL A 248 11.29 4.91 -7.00
CA VAL A 248 10.34 4.54 -8.05
C VAL A 248 10.25 5.64 -9.09
N SER A 249 10.35 5.26 -10.36
CA SER A 249 10.04 6.12 -11.51
C SER A 249 8.79 5.58 -12.20
N VAL A 250 7.85 6.47 -12.48
CA VAL A 250 6.58 6.18 -13.15
C VAL A 250 6.57 6.95 -14.45
N ASP A 251 6.48 6.24 -15.56
CA ASP A 251 6.49 6.79 -16.91
C ASP A 251 5.35 6.15 -17.72
N PHE A 252 4.21 6.81 -17.80
CA PHE A 252 3.05 6.35 -18.56
C PHE A 252 2.80 7.22 -19.78
N ASP A 253 2.51 6.57 -20.91
CA ASP A 253 1.98 7.22 -22.11
C ASP A 253 0.46 7.42 -21.99
N HIS A 254 -0.21 6.53 -21.25
CA HIS A 254 -1.64 6.57 -21.03
C HIS A 254 -1.98 6.22 -19.57
N PRO A 255 -2.31 7.20 -18.71
CA PRO A 255 -2.34 8.64 -18.98
C PRO A 255 -0.92 9.17 -19.21
N ASP A 256 -0.78 10.31 -19.87
CA ASP A 256 0.50 11.03 -19.89
C ASP A 256 0.84 11.46 -18.45
N LEU A 257 1.74 10.73 -17.82
CA LEU A 257 2.06 10.85 -16.40
C LEU A 257 3.50 10.40 -16.14
N HIS A 258 4.32 11.36 -15.73
CA HIS A 258 5.75 11.17 -15.49
C HIS A 258 6.16 11.76 -14.15
N TRP A 259 6.66 10.93 -13.23
CA TRP A 259 7.16 11.39 -11.94
C TRP A 259 8.10 10.38 -11.29
N ARG A 260 8.80 10.82 -10.25
CA ARG A 260 9.62 9.97 -9.39
C ARG A 260 9.28 10.20 -7.93
N GLY A 261 9.52 9.18 -7.12
CA GLY A 261 9.05 9.15 -5.75
C GLY A 261 9.68 8.05 -4.92
N ASP A 262 9.51 8.17 -3.61
CA ASP A 262 9.93 7.13 -2.67
C ASP A 262 8.90 6.02 -2.65
N GLY A 263 9.41 4.80 -2.69
CA GLY A 263 8.58 3.61 -2.79
C GLY A 263 9.04 2.48 -1.91
N TYR A 264 8.28 1.39 -2.05
CA TYR A 264 8.41 0.17 -1.28
C TYR A 264 8.08 -1.02 -2.17
N PHE A 265 8.76 -2.14 -1.95
CA PHE A 265 8.54 -3.38 -2.68
C PHE A 265 8.60 -4.60 -1.76
N ASP A 266 7.58 -5.46 -1.82
CA ASP A 266 7.54 -6.71 -1.06
C ASP A 266 7.01 -7.91 -1.84
N ILE A 267 7.16 -9.07 -1.22
CA ILE A 267 6.47 -10.29 -1.58
C ILE A 267 5.68 -10.82 -0.38
N ASN A 268 4.50 -11.34 -0.67
CA ASN A 268 3.75 -12.20 0.23
C ASN A 268 3.45 -13.50 -0.49
N HIS A 269 3.48 -14.62 0.22
CA HIS A 269 3.06 -15.90 -0.34
C HIS A 269 2.42 -16.79 0.71
N GLY A 270 1.59 -17.73 0.24
CA GLY A 270 1.23 -18.85 1.07
C GLY A 270 0.51 -20.03 0.50
N ASP A 271 0.29 -20.98 1.41
CA ASP A 271 -0.07 -22.36 1.08
C ASP A 271 -1.55 -22.63 1.35
N ALA A 272 -2.27 -21.59 1.80
CA ALA A 272 -3.68 -21.65 2.12
C ALA A 272 -4.35 -20.29 1.81
N PRO A 273 -5.68 -20.26 1.63
CA PRO A 273 -6.43 -19.02 1.44
C PRO A 273 -6.39 -18.16 2.70
N LEU A 274 -6.22 -16.84 2.52
CA LEU A 274 -6.15 -15.88 3.64
C LEU A 274 -7.38 -15.96 4.55
N GLU A 275 -8.57 -16.07 3.98
CA GLU A 275 -9.83 -16.09 4.73
C GLU A 275 -9.99 -17.34 5.61
N ARG A 276 -9.19 -18.38 5.39
CA ARG A 276 -9.14 -19.54 6.26
C ARG A 276 -8.54 -19.18 7.62
N ASP A 277 -7.48 -18.38 7.62
CA ASP A 277 -6.58 -18.23 8.78
C ASP A 277 -6.64 -16.85 9.44
N PHE A 278 -7.11 -15.82 8.72
CA PHE A 278 -7.23 -14.47 9.24
C PHE A 278 -8.67 -13.95 9.21
N LYS A 279 -9.02 -13.12 10.19
CA LYS A 279 -10.26 -12.30 10.19
C LYS A 279 -10.02 -10.97 9.49
N SER A 280 -8.86 -10.36 9.76
CA SER A 280 -8.49 -9.03 9.27
C SER A 280 -6.98 -8.80 9.43
N TRP A 281 -6.49 -7.73 8.80
CA TRP A 281 -5.21 -7.14 9.16
C TRP A 281 -5.25 -5.62 9.03
N GLN A 282 -4.27 -4.98 9.66
CA GLN A 282 -3.84 -3.62 9.38
C GLN A 282 -2.38 -3.66 8.94
N TRP A 283 -2.06 -2.99 7.85
CA TRP A 283 -0.69 -2.84 7.38
C TRP A 283 -0.40 -1.37 7.11
N SER A 284 0.78 -0.91 7.46
CA SER A 284 1.23 0.42 7.10
C SER A 284 2.73 0.50 6.95
N ARG A 285 3.16 1.41 6.07
CA ARG A 285 4.55 1.86 5.99
C ARG A 285 4.64 3.38 6.03
N ALA A 286 5.74 3.89 6.57
CA ALA A 286 6.10 5.29 6.49
C ALA A 286 7.58 5.42 6.17
N ALA A 287 7.92 6.27 5.20
CA ALA A 287 9.30 6.69 5.00
C ALA A 287 9.62 7.77 6.06
N THR A 288 10.70 7.57 6.79
CA THR A 288 11.26 8.51 7.76
C THR A 288 12.66 8.94 7.30
N ARG A 289 13.26 9.92 7.97
CA ARG A 289 14.64 10.33 7.70
C ARG A 289 15.68 9.22 7.86
N THR A 290 15.39 8.20 8.66
CA THR A 290 16.34 7.14 9.01
C THR A 290 16.03 5.80 8.33
N GLY A 291 15.00 5.72 7.49
CA GLY A 291 14.59 4.49 6.84
C GLY A 291 13.08 4.35 6.74
N THR A 292 12.61 3.12 6.61
CA THR A 292 11.17 2.82 6.54
C THR A 292 10.71 2.17 7.84
N VAL A 293 9.65 2.72 8.43
CA VAL A 293 8.93 2.09 9.54
C VAL A 293 7.74 1.33 8.98
N ILE A 294 7.60 0.05 9.36
CA ILE A 294 6.52 -0.83 8.92
C ILE A 294 5.79 -1.38 10.14
N SER A 295 4.47 -1.41 10.06
CA SER A 295 3.61 -2.12 11.01
C SER A 295 2.72 -3.09 10.25
N TYR A 296 2.68 -4.35 10.69
CA TYR A 296 1.81 -5.39 10.14
C TYR A 296 1.13 -6.14 11.29
N ASP A 297 -0.14 -5.83 11.53
CA ASP A 297 -0.96 -6.43 12.56
C ASP A 297 -1.99 -7.38 11.94
N THR A 298 -1.87 -8.68 12.19
CA THR A 298 -2.84 -9.68 11.76
C THR A 298 -3.76 -10.06 12.91
N THR A 299 -5.06 -10.19 12.62
CA THR A 299 -6.03 -10.80 13.52
C THR A 299 -6.30 -12.21 13.05
N ALA A 300 -5.78 -13.20 13.78
CA ALA A 300 -5.98 -14.60 13.47
C ALA A 300 -7.46 -15.01 13.66
N ARG A 301 -7.90 -16.00 12.87
CA ARG A 301 -9.20 -16.63 13.05
C ARG A 301 -9.24 -17.48 14.32
N THR A 302 -8.14 -18.16 14.61
CA THR A 302 -7.93 -19.03 15.77
C THR A 302 -6.60 -18.70 16.43
N GLY A 303 -6.58 -18.65 17.77
CA GLY A 303 -5.37 -18.29 18.52
C GLY A 303 -5.07 -16.79 18.50
N ALA A 304 -3.85 -16.45 18.92
CA ALA A 304 -3.37 -15.07 18.92
C ALA A 304 -3.00 -14.62 17.49
N GLY A 305 -3.27 -13.35 17.20
CA GLY A 305 -2.73 -12.69 16.01
C GLY A 305 -1.23 -12.45 16.10
N LYS A 306 -0.63 -11.96 15.01
CA LYS A 306 0.76 -11.50 15.00
C LYS A 306 0.82 -9.98 14.83
N SER A 307 1.81 -9.36 15.45
CA SER A 307 2.14 -7.96 15.26
C SER A 307 3.62 -7.86 14.94
N ILE A 308 3.93 -7.29 13.78
CA ILE A 308 5.29 -7.05 13.31
C ILE A 308 5.49 -5.54 13.24
N ALA A 309 6.47 -5.02 13.97
CA ALA A 309 6.87 -3.62 13.93
C ALA A 309 8.37 -3.54 13.63
N LEU A 310 8.72 -2.90 12.52
CA LEU A 310 10.09 -2.86 12.00
C LEU A 310 10.50 -1.43 11.69
N HIS A 311 11.76 -1.13 11.95
CA HIS A 311 12.50 -0.06 11.30
C HIS A 311 13.54 -0.70 10.40
N ILE A 312 13.60 -0.27 9.14
CA ILE A 312 14.59 -0.76 8.19
C ILE A 312 15.31 0.43 7.58
N ASP A 313 16.60 0.54 7.81
CA ASP A 313 17.40 1.65 7.31
C ASP A 313 17.68 1.52 5.79
N PRO A 314 18.22 2.56 5.15
CA PRO A 314 18.54 2.52 3.72
C PRO A 314 19.56 1.44 3.32
N ASP A 315 20.37 0.94 4.25
CA ASP A 315 21.35 -0.13 4.04
C ASP A 315 20.73 -1.54 4.30
N ALA A 316 19.41 -1.62 4.43
CA ALA A 316 18.63 -2.81 4.76
C ALA A 316 18.96 -3.43 6.13
N ARG A 317 19.53 -2.65 7.06
CA ARG A 317 19.63 -3.08 8.45
C ARG A 317 18.23 -3.07 9.07
N LEU A 318 17.84 -4.22 9.59
CA LEU A 318 16.51 -4.44 10.15
C LEU A 318 16.56 -4.44 11.67
N ASP A 319 15.87 -3.46 12.26
CA ASP A 319 15.68 -3.32 13.69
C ASP A 319 14.20 -3.60 14.04
N ARG A 320 13.96 -4.51 15.01
CA ARG A 320 12.61 -4.73 15.53
C ARG A 320 12.25 -3.62 16.51
N LEU A 321 11.04 -3.10 16.37
CA LEU A 321 10.49 -2.10 17.27
C LEU A 321 9.51 -2.74 18.23
N ALA A 322 9.30 -2.09 19.39
CA ALA A 322 8.07 -2.28 20.11
C ALA A 322 6.90 -1.77 19.25
N PRO A 323 5.74 -2.46 19.23
CA PRO A 323 4.58 -1.96 18.51
C PRO A 323 4.20 -0.55 18.96
N LEU A 324 3.99 0.35 18.00
CA LEU A 324 3.53 1.71 18.27
C LEU A 324 2.08 1.69 18.80
N ALA A 325 1.59 2.83 19.28
CA ALA A 325 0.24 2.95 19.79
C ALA A 325 -0.80 2.70 18.68
N ASP A 326 -1.87 1.98 19.01
CA ASP A 326 -2.99 1.79 18.08
C ASP A 326 -3.89 3.04 18.10
N ALA A 327 -4.12 3.61 16.91
CA ALA A 327 -4.95 4.78 16.71
C ALA A 327 -6.16 4.41 15.84
N PRO A 328 -7.40 4.44 16.39
CA PRO A 328 -8.59 4.12 15.62
C PRO A 328 -8.84 5.19 14.55
N LEU A 329 -9.22 4.74 13.36
CA LEU A 329 -9.60 5.61 12.25
C LEU A 329 -11.11 5.57 12.04
N ARG A 330 -11.66 6.63 11.45
CA ARG A 330 -13.07 6.63 11.01
C ARG A 330 -13.32 5.45 10.08
N ARG A 331 -14.51 4.86 10.12
CA ARG A 331 -14.89 3.82 9.15
C ARG A 331 -14.97 4.37 7.72
N THR A 332 -14.78 3.51 6.73
CA THR A 332 -14.99 3.87 5.31
C THR A 332 -16.47 3.92 4.93
N LEU A 333 -16.80 4.27 3.68
CA LEU A 333 -18.18 4.23 3.19
C LEU A 333 -18.76 2.80 3.26
N TRP A 334 -17.92 1.81 2.99
CA TRP A 334 -18.24 0.38 3.16
C TRP A 334 -18.22 -0.11 4.61
N ARG A 335 -18.05 0.81 5.57
CA ARG A 335 -18.06 0.56 7.01
C ARG A 335 -16.95 -0.40 7.47
N ILE A 336 -15.79 -0.38 6.81
CA ILE A 336 -14.64 -1.16 7.25
C ILE A 336 -14.07 -0.56 8.53
N ASP A 337 -13.79 -1.42 9.51
CA ASP A 337 -13.04 -1.07 10.72
C ASP A 337 -11.57 -0.86 10.39
N ARG A 338 -11.02 0.25 10.87
CA ARG A 338 -9.68 0.72 10.53
C ARG A 338 -8.96 1.21 11.78
N SER A 339 -7.69 0.85 11.90
CA SER A 339 -6.77 1.45 12.85
C SER A 339 -5.38 1.52 12.23
N ALA A 340 -4.55 2.42 12.72
CA ALA A 340 -3.17 2.59 12.28
C ALA A 340 -2.23 2.70 13.49
N ARG A 341 -0.96 2.38 13.28
CA ARG A 341 0.09 2.48 14.28
C ARG A 341 0.80 3.82 14.17
N ALA A 342 0.92 4.55 15.28
CA ALA A 342 1.60 5.85 15.34
C ALA A 342 2.13 6.13 16.76
N ASP A 343 2.93 7.18 16.91
CA ASP A 343 3.36 7.65 18.23
C ASP A 343 2.15 7.97 19.11
N SER A 344 2.28 7.70 20.41
CA SER A 344 1.23 7.99 21.39
C SER A 344 0.89 9.48 21.44
N GLU A 345 -0.35 9.78 21.84
CA GLU A 345 -0.83 11.15 22.10
C GLU A 345 -0.85 12.09 20.87
N THR A 346 -0.48 11.62 19.69
CA THR A 346 -0.56 12.39 18.44
C THR A 346 -1.70 11.86 17.55
N PRO A 347 -2.60 12.71 17.04
CA PRO A 347 -3.71 12.26 16.22
C PRO A 347 -3.23 11.76 14.85
N VAL A 348 -3.72 10.60 14.43
CA VAL A 348 -3.58 10.12 13.05
C VAL A 348 -4.69 10.74 12.19
N ARG A 349 -4.31 11.42 11.10
CA ARG A 349 -5.24 12.10 10.21
C ARG A 349 -5.31 11.39 8.86
N VAL A 350 -6.52 11.06 8.41
CA VAL A 350 -6.75 10.58 7.04
C VAL A 350 -6.62 11.78 6.08
N VAL A 351 -5.57 11.80 5.26
CA VAL A 351 -5.37 12.82 4.22
C VAL A 351 -6.29 12.52 3.04
N SER A 352 -6.30 11.27 2.59
CA SER A 352 -7.21 10.79 1.55
C SER A 352 -7.42 9.28 1.65
N THR A 353 -8.63 8.81 1.34
CA THR A 353 -8.89 7.38 1.11
C THR A 353 -8.68 7.09 -0.37
N LEU A 354 -7.64 6.31 -0.67
CA LEU A 354 -7.17 6.00 -2.02
C LEU A 354 -8.02 4.90 -2.66
N GLU A 355 -8.37 3.89 -1.86
CA GLU A 355 -9.28 2.81 -2.24
C GLU A 355 -10.30 2.56 -1.13
N ASP A 356 -11.56 2.37 -1.53
CA ASP A 356 -12.66 2.02 -0.64
C ASP A 356 -13.51 0.94 -1.31
N ALA A 357 -13.33 -0.30 -0.87
CA ALA A 357 -14.02 -1.49 -1.36
C ALA A 357 -14.77 -2.18 -0.20
N PRO A 358 -15.70 -3.12 -0.48
CA PRO A 358 -16.52 -3.75 0.55
C PRO A 358 -15.77 -4.54 1.63
N PHE A 359 -14.51 -4.91 1.39
CA PHE A 359 -13.69 -5.71 2.30
C PHE A 359 -12.25 -5.19 2.45
N TYR A 360 -11.87 -4.17 1.69
CA TYR A 360 -10.51 -3.63 1.64
C TYR A 360 -10.54 -2.10 1.54
N ALA A 361 -9.61 -1.44 2.22
CA ALA A 361 -9.43 -0.01 2.12
C ALA A 361 -7.94 0.35 2.13
N ARG A 362 -7.56 1.30 1.28
CA ARG A 362 -6.22 1.91 1.29
C ARG A 362 -6.34 3.41 1.55
N SER A 363 -5.49 3.93 2.41
CA SER A 363 -5.51 5.33 2.84
C SER A 363 -4.11 5.92 2.82
N HIS A 364 -4.03 7.19 2.44
CA HIS A 364 -2.88 8.05 2.72
C HIS A 364 -3.18 8.79 4.02
N LEU A 365 -2.35 8.57 5.03
CA LEU A 365 -2.49 9.19 6.35
C LEU A 365 -1.33 10.16 6.59
N ALA A 366 -1.57 11.13 7.48
CA ALA A 366 -0.54 11.91 8.13
C ALA A 366 -0.50 11.51 9.61
N ALA A 367 0.68 11.17 10.10
CA ALA A 367 0.90 10.73 11.47
C ALA A 367 2.27 11.19 11.96
N ARG A 368 2.54 11.02 13.26
CA ARG A 368 3.87 11.16 13.83
C ARG A 368 4.43 9.79 14.19
N ILE A 369 5.64 9.49 13.73
CA ILE A 369 6.33 8.22 13.98
C ILE A 369 7.77 8.53 14.36
N GLY A 370 8.21 8.06 15.52
CA GLY A 370 9.58 8.33 16.01
C GLY A 370 9.86 9.82 16.19
N GLY A 371 8.84 10.62 16.50
CA GLY A 371 8.94 12.07 16.62
C GLY A 371 9.00 12.83 15.29
N GLU A 372 8.78 12.18 14.15
CA GLU A 372 8.78 12.79 12.81
C GLU A 372 7.36 12.83 12.24
N ASP A 373 6.95 13.95 11.64
CA ASP A 373 5.68 14.05 10.90
C ASP A 373 5.84 13.42 9.51
N VAL A 374 5.11 12.35 9.26
CA VAL A 374 5.30 11.50 8.09
C VAL A 374 4.01 11.21 7.33
N ALA A 375 4.16 11.01 6.02
CA ALA A 375 3.14 10.41 5.18
C ALA A 375 3.15 8.88 5.36
N VAL A 376 1.97 8.30 5.57
CA VAL A 376 1.80 6.87 5.81
C VAL A 376 0.93 6.26 4.73
N MET A 377 1.44 5.22 4.07
CA MET A 377 0.62 4.32 3.27
C MET A 377 0.01 3.29 4.19
N HIS A 378 -1.32 3.16 4.18
CA HIS A 378 -2.06 2.33 5.13
C HIS A 378 -3.13 1.49 4.45
N GLU A 379 -3.26 0.24 4.89
CA GLU A 379 -4.20 -0.74 4.37
C GLU A 379 -4.97 -1.42 5.50
N SER A 380 -6.29 -1.53 5.31
CA SER A 380 -7.19 -2.31 6.16
C SER A 380 -7.86 -3.39 5.35
N LEU A 381 -7.72 -4.66 5.78
CA LEU A 381 -8.38 -5.80 5.15
C LEU A 381 -9.33 -6.48 6.12
N SER A 382 -10.53 -6.84 5.65
CA SER A 382 -11.51 -7.65 6.37
C SER A 382 -11.87 -8.91 5.59
N LEU A 383 -11.32 -10.04 6.00
CA LEU A 383 -11.58 -11.33 5.36
C LEU A 383 -12.90 -11.95 5.79
N ASP A 384 -13.43 -11.55 6.95
CA ASP A 384 -14.81 -11.87 7.34
C ASP A 384 -15.85 -11.19 6.45
N ARG A 385 -15.51 -10.04 5.84
CA ARG A 385 -16.33 -9.44 4.78
C ARG A 385 -16.07 -10.09 3.44
N PHE A 386 -14.80 -10.30 3.06
CA PHE A 386 -14.46 -10.92 1.77
C PHE A 386 -15.12 -12.30 1.57
N LYS A 387 -15.20 -13.14 2.61
CA LYS A 387 -15.81 -14.48 2.50
C LYS A 387 -17.33 -14.47 2.27
N GLN A 388 -18.00 -13.31 2.45
CA GLN A 388 -19.44 -13.21 2.28
C GLN A 388 -19.82 -13.36 0.80
N PRO A 389 -20.78 -14.24 0.45
CA PRO A 389 -21.17 -14.48 -0.93
C PRO A 389 -21.57 -13.20 -1.68
N ILE A 390 -22.27 -12.28 -1.01
CA ILE A 390 -22.70 -11.02 -1.61
C ILE A 390 -21.53 -10.11 -1.96
N VAL A 391 -20.50 -10.03 -1.10
CA VAL A 391 -19.29 -9.25 -1.39
C VAL A 391 -18.59 -9.83 -2.62
N GLN A 392 -18.41 -11.15 -2.68
CA GLN A 392 -17.77 -11.80 -3.82
C GLN A 392 -18.57 -11.66 -5.11
N ALA A 393 -19.91 -11.68 -5.05
CA ALA A 393 -20.76 -11.48 -6.22
C ALA A 393 -20.66 -10.06 -6.81
N MET A 394 -20.23 -9.06 -6.02
CA MET A 394 -20.01 -7.69 -6.49
C MET A 394 -18.65 -7.47 -7.17
N LEU A 395 -17.66 -8.33 -6.90
CA LEU A 395 -16.30 -8.13 -7.40
C LEU A 395 -16.15 -8.25 -8.93
N PRO A 396 -16.86 -9.15 -9.65
CA PRO A 396 -16.77 -9.26 -11.10
C PRO A 396 -17.02 -7.95 -11.87
N PHE A 397 -17.80 -7.01 -11.31
CA PHE A 397 -18.05 -5.71 -11.94
C PHE A 397 -16.84 -4.79 -11.98
N ARG A 398 -15.86 -5.03 -11.10
CA ARG A 398 -14.57 -4.34 -11.08
C ARG A 398 -13.41 -5.25 -11.46
N MET A 399 -13.55 -6.55 -11.40
CA MET A 399 -12.45 -7.47 -11.71
C MET A 399 -12.91 -8.39 -12.84
N PRO A 400 -12.86 -7.94 -14.11
CA PRO A 400 -13.20 -8.81 -15.23
C PRO A 400 -12.21 -9.97 -15.31
N ARG A 401 -12.69 -11.10 -15.82
CA ARG A 401 -11.85 -12.23 -16.20
C ARG A 401 -11.86 -12.37 -17.72
N TRP A 402 -10.68 -12.38 -18.33
CA TRP A 402 -10.53 -12.63 -19.76
C TRP A 402 -9.91 -14.01 -19.96
N SER A 403 -10.52 -14.82 -20.84
CA SER A 403 -9.80 -15.92 -21.49
C SER A 403 -8.74 -15.28 -22.38
N GLY A 404 -7.48 -15.68 -22.20
CA GLY A 404 -6.31 -15.07 -22.83
C GLY A 404 -6.38 -14.92 -24.34
#